data_AF-A0A2K1X7X5-F1
#
_entry.id   AF-A0A2K1X7X5-F1
#
_cell.length_a   1.000
_cell.length_b   1.000
_cell.length_c   1.000
_cell.angle_alpha   90.00
_cell.angle_beta   90.00
_cell.angle_gamma   90.00
#
_symmetry.space_group_name_H-M   'P 1'
#
loop_
_entity.id
_entity.type
_entity.pdbx_description
1 polymer ?
#
loop_
_entity_poly.entity_id
_entity_poly.type
_entity_poly.pdbx_seq_one_letter_code
_entity_poly.pdbx_strand_id
1 'polypeptide(L)' 'MAVPATIALPEQLLKGSAESLQTFIIEGCPNIEEMPECISNLKKLQNLEIIDCPRLSERCIRGTGKDWPKIKHIPKILLG' A
#
# COMPACT_ATOMS: atom_id res chain seq x y z
N MET A 1 -20.30 -11.53 -16.46
CA MET A 1 -19.90 -11.21 -15.07
C MET A 1 -18.45 -10.76 -15.14
N ALA A 2 -18.22 -9.44 -15.18
CA ALA A 2 -16.87 -8.89 -15.26
C ALA A 2 -16.23 -9.03 -13.87
N VAL A 3 -15.23 -9.89 -13.75
CA VAL A 3 -14.31 -9.82 -12.62
C VAL A 3 -13.56 -8.49 -12.78
N PRO A 4 -13.59 -7.56 -11.82
CA PRO A 4 -12.74 -6.38 -11.90
C PRO A 4 -11.30 -6.89 -11.87
N ALA A 5 -10.56 -6.66 -12.95
CA ALA A 5 -9.19 -7.13 -13.14
C ALA A 5 -8.16 -6.47 -12.19
N THR A 6 -8.62 -5.56 -11.32
CA THR A 6 -7.81 -4.83 -10.35
C THR A 6 -8.06 -5.41 -8.95
N ILE A 7 -7.10 -6.17 -8.42
CA ILE A 7 -7.15 -6.61 -7.02
C ILE A 7 -6.57 -5.47 -6.18
N ALA A 8 -7.44 -4.65 -5.59
CA ALA A 8 -7.02 -3.74 -4.53
C ALA A 8 -6.72 -4.54 -3.26
N LEU A 9 -5.74 -4.10 -2.47
CA LEU A 9 -5.51 -4.66 -1.14
C LEU A 9 -6.77 -4.47 -0.28
N PRO A 10 -7.29 -5.53 0.36
CA PRO A 10 -8.56 -5.46 1.06
C PRO A 10 -8.47 -4.54 2.28
N GLU A 11 -9.30 -3.50 2.28
CA GLU A 11 -9.35 -2.48 3.34
C GLU A 11 -9.65 -3.06 4.73
N GLN A 12 -10.39 -4.18 4.77
CA GLN A 12 -10.76 -4.86 6.01
C GLN A 12 -9.54 -5.34 6.81
N LEU A 13 -8.46 -5.76 6.15
CA LEU A 13 -7.24 -6.18 6.83
C LEU A 13 -6.56 -5.00 7.55
N LEU A 14 -6.57 -3.83 6.92
CA LEU A 14 -5.91 -2.65 7.45
C LEU A 14 -6.73 -1.95 8.53
N LYS A 15 -8.06 -1.94 8.37
CA LYS A 15 -8.98 -1.31 9.32
C LYS A 15 -8.89 -1.92 10.72
N GLY A 16 -8.71 -3.24 10.82
CA GLY A 16 -8.56 -3.93 12.10
C GLY A 16 -7.20 -3.72 12.79
N SER A 17 -6.19 -3.25 12.06
CA SER A 17 -4.81 -3.11 12.57
C SER A 17 -4.36 -1.65 12.70
N ALA A 18 -5.24 -0.68 12.48
CA ALA A 18 -4.90 0.74 12.38
C ALA A 18 -4.18 1.35 13.59
N GLU A 19 -4.41 0.81 14.78
CA GLU A 19 -3.87 1.36 16.03
C GLU A 19 -2.56 0.72 16.51
N SER A 20 -2.17 -0.40 15.89
CA SER A 20 -1.00 -1.20 16.33
C SER A 20 -0.01 -1.50 15.21
N LEU A 21 -0.42 -1.47 13.94
CA LEU A 21 0.45 -1.83 12.82
C LEU A 21 1.60 -0.82 12.66
N GLN A 22 2.83 -1.31 12.82
CA GLN A 22 4.05 -0.52 12.66
C GLN A 22 4.82 -0.86 11.38
N THR A 23 4.64 -2.07 10.85
CA THR A 23 5.31 -2.54 9.64
C THR A 23 4.29 -3.21 8.73
N PHE A 24 4.30 -2.85 7.44
CA PHE A 24 3.46 -3.44 6.43
C PHE A 24 4.31 -3.78 5.20
N ILE A 25 4.31 -5.04 4.79
CA ILE A 25 5.15 -5.56 3.72
C ILE A 25 4.25 -6.21 2.68
N ILE A 26 4.46 -5.86 1.42
CA ILE A 26 3.78 -6.44 0.26
C ILE A 26 4.88 -6.97 -0.64
N GLU A 27 4.93 -8.30 -0.81
CA GLU A 27 5.97 -8.98 -1.57
C GLU A 27 5.34 -9.92 -2.62
N GLY A 28 5.89 -9.92 -3.84
CA GLY A 28 5.52 -10.91 -4.88
C GLY A 28 4.07 -10.81 -5.36
N CYS A 29 3.50 -9.61 -5.36
CA CYS A 29 2.11 -9.36 -5.72
C CYS A 29 1.98 -8.50 -7.00
N PRO A 30 2.22 -9.06 -8.20
CA PRO A 30 2.25 -8.31 -9.46
C PRO A 30 0.86 -7.81 -9.92
N ASN A 31 -0.22 -8.42 -9.43
CA ASN A 31 -1.59 -8.08 -9.80
C ASN A 31 -2.19 -6.96 -8.92
N ILE A 32 -1.52 -6.57 -7.83
CA ILE A 32 -2.00 -5.47 -6.99
C ILE A 32 -1.67 -4.17 -7.70
N GLU A 33 -2.72 -3.46 -8.09
CA GLU A 33 -2.60 -2.24 -8.87
C GLU A 33 -2.84 -0.99 -8.05
N GLU A 34 -3.24 -1.09 -6.79
CA GLU A 34 -3.62 0.08 -6.00
C GLU A 34 -3.42 -0.12 -4.51
N MET A 35 -3.00 0.97 -3.85
CA MET A 35 -3.01 1.07 -2.41
C MET A 35 -4.40 1.49 -1.87
N PRO A 36 -5.00 0.76 -0.92
CA PRO A 36 -6.28 1.09 -0.32
C PRO A 36 -6.27 2.46 0.37
N GLU A 37 -7.39 3.16 0.33
CA GLU A 37 -7.53 4.50 0.95
C GLU A 37 -7.33 4.44 2.47
N CYS A 38 -7.76 3.34 3.09
CA CYS A 38 -7.58 3.06 4.51
C CYS A 38 -6.12 3.05 4.98
N ILE A 39 -5.11 2.91 4.10
CA ILE A 39 -3.70 2.96 4.53
C ILE A 39 -3.35 4.33 5.17
N SER A 40 -4.03 5.39 4.73
CA SER A 40 -3.89 6.74 5.27
C SER A 40 -4.30 6.82 6.75
N ASN A 41 -5.14 5.88 7.21
CA ASN A 41 -5.59 5.80 8.60
C ASN A 41 -4.60 5.08 9.51
N LEU A 42 -3.59 4.39 8.94
CA LEU A 42 -2.57 3.66 9.71
C LEU A 42 -1.51 4.66 10.24
N LYS A 43 -1.89 5.46 11.24
CA LYS A 43 -1.03 6.52 11.80
C LYS A 43 0.19 5.99 12.55
N LYS A 44 0.12 4.74 13.03
CA LYS A 44 1.23 4.07 13.73
C LYS A 44 2.21 3.40 12.78
N LEU A 45 1.88 3.30 11.50
CA LEU A 45 2.71 2.64 10.50
C LEU A 45 4.02 3.42 10.32
N GLN A 46 5.13 2.76 10.63
CA GLN A 46 6.48 3.31 10.53
C GLN A 46 7.18 2.84 9.25
N ASN A 47 6.92 1.60 8.85
CA ASN A 47 7.60 0.94 7.75
C ASN A 47 6.59 0.41 6.73
N LEU A 48 6.77 0.80 5.48
CA LEU A 48 6.09 0.24 4.32
C LEU A 48 7.12 -0.31 3.35
N GLU A 49 7.02 -1.58 2.99
CA GLU A 49 7.90 -2.24 2.03
C GLU A 49 7.04 -2.85 0.92
N ILE A 50 7.33 -2.46 -0.32
CA ILE A 50 6.66 -2.98 -1.52
C ILE A 50 7.77 -3.57 -2.38
N ILE A 51 7.82 -4.89 -2.50
CA ILE A 51 8.91 -5.65 -3.12
C ILE A 51 8.32 -6.56 -4.21
N ASP A 52 8.91 -6.59 -5.40
CA ASP A 52 8.45 -7.45 -6.51
C ASP A 52 6.96 -7.21 -6.88
N CYS A 53 6.51 -5.96 -6.73
CA CYS A 53 5.14 -5.53 -7.01
C CYS A 53 5.14 -4.35 -8.00
N PRO A 54 5.47 -4.59 -9.29
CA PRO A 54 5.80 -3.52 -10.25
C PRO A 54 4.70 -2.48 -10.44
N ARG A 55 3.43 -2.91 -10.46
CA ARG A 55 2.29 -2.01 -10.63
C ARG A 55 2.06 -1.11 -9.42
N LEU A 56 2.16 -1.68 -8.22
CA LEU A 56 1.96 -0.94 -6.99
C LEU A 56 3.15 -0.02 -6.69
N SER A 57 4.38 -0.49 -6.91
CA SER A 57 5.60 0.29 -6.68
C SER A 57 5.63 1.53 -7.56
N GLU A 58 5.26 1.43 -8.85
CA GLU A 58 5.15 2.57 -9.77
C GLU A 58 4.15 3.63 -9.28
N ARG A 59 3.00 3.20 -8.75
CA ARG A 59 2.00 4.12 -8.21
C ARG A 59 2.36 4.70 -6.84
N CYS A 60 3.25 4.06 -6.10
CA CYS A 60 3.71 4.51 -4.80
C CYS A 60 5.00 5.36 -4.88
N ILE A 61 5.51 5.66 -6.09
CA ILE A 61 6.73 6.46 -6.26
C ILE A 61 6.61 7.80 -5.52
N ARG A 62 7.67 8.15 -4.77
CA ARG A 62 7.76 9.39 -4.02
C ARG A 62 7.56 10.62 -4.90
N GLY A 63 6.52 11.40 -4.59
CA GLY A 63 6.24 12.69 -5.22
C GLY A 63 5.48 12.64 -6.55
N THR A 64 5.60 11.56 -7.31
CA THR A 64 4.96 11.41 -8.64
C THR A 64 3.90 10.32 -8.71
N GLY A 65 3.96 9.34 -7.80
CA GLY A 65 3.03 8.22 -7.76
C GLY A 65 1.62 8.64 -7.37
N LYS A 66 0.61 8.08 -8.05
CA LYS A 66 -0.82 8.36 -7.77
C LYS A 66 -1.24 8.02 -6.33
N ASP A 67 -0.64 6.99 -5.74
CA ASP A 67 -0.92 6.54 -4.38
C ASP A 67 0.03 7.12 -3.33
N TRP A 68 1.08 7.85 -3.75
CA TRP A 68 1.98 8.58 -2.85
C TRP A 68 1.25 9.40 -1.76
N PRO A 69 0.21 10.21 -2.05
CA PRO A 69 -0.47 10.98 -1.01
C PRO A 69 -1.11 10.14 0.10
N LYS A 70 -1.39 8.85 -0.16
CA LYS A 70 -1.96 7.91 0.81
C LYS A 70 -0.90 7.36 1.78
N ILE A 71 0.35 7.28 1.34
CA ILE A 71 1.46 6.66 2.10
C ILE A 71 2.50 7.66 2.59
N LYS A 72 2.45 8.93 2.16
CA LYS A 72 3.46 9.96 2.49
C LYS A 72 3.65 10.23 3.99
N HIS A 73 2.70 9.83 4.84
CA HIS A 73 2.81 9.98 6.30
C HIS A 73 3.72 8.92 6.94
N ILE A 74 4.06 7.87 6.20
CA ILE A 74 4.89 6.76 6.66
C ILE A 74 6.36 7.19 6.58
N PRO A 75 7.13 7.10 7.68
CA PRO A 75 8.50 7.62 7.72
C PRO A 75 9.49 6.81 6.89
N LYS A 76 9.32 5.47 6.81
CA LYS A 76 10.19 4.60 6.03
C LYS A 76 9.38 3.87 4.96
N ILE A 77 9.67 4.19 3.70
CA ILE A 77 9.04 3.56 2.52
C ILE A 77 10.15 2.98 1.66
N LEU A 78 10.08 1.68 1.40
CA LEU A 78 10.98 0.95 0.50
C LEU A 78 10.18 0.43 -0.68
N LEU A 79 10.61 0.78 -1.89
CA LEU A 79 10.05 0.30 -3.15
C LEU A 79 11.14 -0.50 -3.85
N GLY A 80 10.88 -1.78 -4.14
CA GLY A 80 11.82 -2.74 -4.70
C GLY A 80 11.19 -3.64 -5.75
#